data_AF-J9BAR5-F1
#
_entry.id   AF-J9BAR5-F1
#
_cell.length_a   1.000
_cell.length_b   1.000
_cell.length_c   1.000
_cell.angle_alpha   90.00
_cell.angle_beta   90.00
_cell.angle_gamma   90.00
#
_symmetry.space_group_name_H-M   'P 1'
#
loop_
_entity.id
_entity.type
_entity.pdbx_description
1 polymer ?
#
loop_
_entity_poly.entity_id
_entity_poly.type
_entity_poly.pdbx_seq_one_letter_code
_entity_poly.pdbx_strand_id
1 'polypeptide(L)'
;MSNKIRKVGQCHAVLIHCSFSADIWEKLGEITMQCFSRQDAVQKTREAGKAWRILIAWVTDELRCGFDGRTRSNNRNPSLTTSEQPYERSGQHRFSSDVSTLQQQLQYLRFEYEPTVPL
;
A
#
# COMPACT_ATOMS: atom_id res chain seq x y z
N MET A 1 -8.54 12.42 -10.98
CA MET A 1 -7.09 12.57 -10.84
C MET A 1 -6.65 11.86 -9.56
N SER A 2 -5.70 10.92 -9.63
CA SER A 2 -5.25 10.20 -8.43
C SER A 2 -4.42 11.10 -7.53
N ASN A 3 -4.81 11.18 -6.25
CA ASN A 3 -4.02 11.88 -5.24
C ASN A 3 -2.72 11.10 -4.98
N LYS A 4 -1.62 11.57 -5.56
CA LYS A 4 -0.30 10.91 -5.48
C LYS A 4 0.19 10.80 -4.04
N ILE A 5 -0.12 11.79 -3.19
CA ILE A 5 0.29 11.82 -1.78
C ILE A 5 -0.42 10.72 -1.00
N ARG A 6 -1.73 10.58 -1.23
CA ARG A 6 -2.50 9.49 -0.64
C ARG A 6 -1.95 8.10 -1.03
N LYS A 7 -1.50 7.93 -2.27
CA LYS A 7 -0.84 6.69 -2.72
C LYS A 7 0.44 6.40 -1.93
N VAL A 8 1.24 7.43 -1.62
CA VAL A 8 2.43 7.26 -0.77
C VAL A 8 2.04 6.73 0.61
N GLY A 9 1.03 7.32 1.25
CA GLY A 9 0.50 6.83 2.53
C GLY A 9 0.05 5.36 2.47
N GLN A 10 -0.68 4.98 1.40
CA GLN A 10 -1.11 3.61 1.18
C GLN A 10 0.05 2.62 1.02
N CYS A 11 1.12 2.99 0.30
CA CYS A 11 2.30 2.14 0.14
C CYS A 11 3.02 1.89 1.47
N HIS A 12 3.01 2.87 2.38
CA HIS A 12 3.63 2.74 3.71
C HIS A 12 2.80 1.87 4.68
N ALA A 13 1.55 1.52 4.34
CA ALA A 13 0.71 0.64 5.17
C ALA A 13 1.31 -0.76 5.37
N VAL A 14 2.14 -1.23 4.44
CA VAL A 14 2.86 -2.52 4.56
C VAL A 14 3.81 -2.52 5.77
N LEU A 15 4.30 -1.34 6.16
CA LEU A 15 5.25 -1.19 7.26
C LEU A 15 4.60 -1.26 8.64
N ILE A 16 3.28 -1.46 8.75
CA ILE A 16 2.60 -1.59 10.04
C ILE A 16 3.18 -2.72 10.90
N HIS A 17 3.71 -3.77 10.27
CA HIS A 17 4.40 -4.88 10.94
C HIS A 17 5.81 -4.51 11.44
N CYS A 18 6.36 -3.37 11.00
CA CYS A 18 7.68 -2.87 11.35
C CYS A 18 7.60 -1.69 12.34
N SER A 19 6.62 -1.69 13.24
CA SER A 19 6.37 -0.61 14.22
C SER A 19 6.05 0.76 13.61
N PHE A 20 5.67 0.80 12.32
CA PHE A 20 5.24 2.03 11.67
C PHE A 20 3.79 2.35 12.07
N SER A 21 3.57 3.48 12.76
CA SER A 21 2.25 3.96 13.17
C SER A 21 1.87 5.27 12.48
N ALA A 22 0.59 5.65 12.58
CA ALA A 22 0.09 6.92 12.07
C ALA A 22 0.76 8.15 12.72
N ASP A 23 1.36 8.00 13.89
CA ASP A 23 2.06 9.06 14.63
C ASP A 23 3.32 9.53 13.92
N ILE A 24 3.91 8.68 13.07
CA ILE A 24 5.10 9.03 12.27
C ILE A 24 4.77 10.19 11.31
N TRP A 25 3.54 10.22 10.77
CA TRP A 25 3.09 11.32 9.91
C TRP A 25 2.92 12.63 10.69
N GLU A 26 2.60 12.56 11.98
CA GLU A 26 2.56 13.74 12.85
C GLU A 26 3.95 14.31 13.07
N LYS A 27 4.88 13.44 13.48
CA LYS A 27 6.29 13.80 13.66
C LYS A 27 6.90 14.36 12.38
N LEU A 28 6.57 13.79 11.22
CA LEU A 28 6.98 14.32 9.92
C LEU A 28 6.48 15.76 9.72
N GLY A 29 5.22 16.03 10.05
CA GLY A 29 4.64 17.37 9.98
C GLY A 29 5.34 18.37 10.89
N GLU A 30 5.61 17.97 12.13
CA GLU A 30 6.33 18.79 13.12
C GLU A 30 7.73 19.16 12.65
N ILE A 31 8.52 18.15 12.24
CA ILE A 31 9.90 18.35 11.76
C ILE A 31 9.89 19.25 10.53
N THR A 32 8.99 18.98 9.58
CA THR A 32 8.85 19.78 8.36
C THR A 32 8.51 21.23 8.72
N MET A 33 7.54 21.44 9.61
CA MET A 33 7.16 22.79 10.06
C MET A 33 8.33 23.51 10.73
N GLN A 34 9.11 22.83 11.57
CA GLN A 34 10.30 23.38 12.20
C GLN A 34 11.36 23.80 11.17
N CYS A 35 11.59 22.98 10.13
CA CYS A 35 12.51 23.29 9.05
C CYS A 35 12.06 24.51 8.24
N PHE A 36 10.80 24.55 7.81
CA PHE A 36 10.29 25.65 6.98
C PHE A 36 10.14 26.96 7.76
N SER A 37 9.86 26.89 9.06
CA SER A 37 9.79 28.09 9.90
C SER A 37 11.13 28.82 10.04
N ARG A 38 12.25 28.15 9.79
CA ARG A 38 13.59 28.74 9.81
C ARG A 38 13.98 29.36 8.47
N GLN A 39 13.20 29.15 7.42
CA GLN A 39 13.51 29.67 6.09
C GLN A 39 13.12 31.14 5.99
N ASP A 40 14.09 31.95 5.60
CA ASP A 40 13.96 33.41 5.48
C ASP A 40 12.80 33.83 4.57
N ALA A 41 12.59 33.09 3.47
CA ALA A 41 11.48 33.30 2.53
C ALA A 41 10.09 33.08 3.17
N VAL A 42 10.01 32.24 4.20
CA VAL A 42 8.76 31.94 4.93
C VAL A 42 8.50 32.97 6.02
N GLN A 43 9.56 33.48 6.65
CA GLN A 43 9.47 34.49 7.71
C GLN A 43 9.14 35.89 7.20
N LYS A 44 9.71 36.27 6.04
CA LYS A 44 9.53 37.61 5.44
C LYS A 44 8.08 37.94 5.10
N THR A 45 7.23 36.93 4.94
CA THR A 45 5.83 37.14 4.57
C THR A 45 4.92 36.27 5.41
N ARG A 46 4.09 36.92 6.23
CA ARG A 46 3.11 36.23 7.09
C ARG A 46 2.21 35.28 6.31
N GLU A 47 1.80 35.67 5.10
CA GLU A 47 0.95 34.86 4.24
C GLU A 47 1.70 33.65 3.67
N ALA A 48 3.01 33.73 3.42
CA ALA A 48 3.84 32.58 3.06
C ALA A 48 3.91 31.57 4.22
N GLY A 49 4.14 32.05 5.46
CA GLY A 49 4.11 31.20 6.65
C GLY A 49 2.75 30.52 6.90
N LYS A 50 1.63 31.15 6.54
CA LYS A 50 0.30 30.51 6.58
C LYS A 50 0.15 29.46 5.48
N ALA A 51 0.56 29.79 4.24
CA ALA A 51 0.48 28.87 3.12
C ALA A 51 1.26 27.58 3.39
N TRP A 52 2.48 27.68 3.94
CA TRP A 52 3.27 26.51 4.33
C TRP A 52 2.62 25.67 5.42
N ARG A 53 2.03 26.29 6.45
CA ARG A 53 1.27 25.56 7.47
C ARG A 53 0.10 24.77 6.90
N ILE A 54 -0.68 25.41 6.02
CA ILE A 54 -1.83 24.77 5.36
C ILE A 54 -1.35 23.62 4.48
N LEU A 55 -0.28 23.84 3.69
CA LEU A 55 0.28 22.83 2.82
C LEU A 55 0.80 21.62 3.61
N ILE A 56 1.58 21.84 4.66
CA ILE A 56 2.14 20.76 5.49
C ILE A 56 1.01 19.96 6.13
N ALA A 57 0.02 20.64 6.72
CA ALA A 57 -1.15 19.98 7.32
C ALA A 57 -1.92 19.14 6.31
N TRP A 58 -2.13 19.66 5.09
CA TRP A 58 -2.81 18.92 4.04
C TRP A 58 -2.00 17.70 3.57
N VAL A 59 -0.68 17.84 3.39
CA VAL A 59 0.19 16.73 2.97
C VAL A 59 0.19 15.62 4.02
N THR A 60 0.36 15.96 5.31
CA THR A 60 0.40 14.95 6.38
C THR A 60 -0.95 14.29 6.60
N ASP A 61 -2.05 15.03 6.46
CA ASP A 61 -3.40 14.48 6.51
C ASP A 61 -3.66 13.49 5.37
N GLU A 62 -3.27 13.81 4.14
CA GLU A 62 -3.41 12.91 2.99
C GLU A 62 -2.56 11.63 3.12
N LEU A 63 -1.35 11.75 3.67
CA LEU A 63 -0.49 10.60 3.98
C LEU A 63 -1.13 9.70 5.04
N ARG A 64 -1.61 10.29 6.13
CA ARG A 64 -2.28 9.57 7.23
C ARG A 64 -3.56 8.88 6.74
N CYS A 65 -4.42 9.60 6.02
CA CYS A 65 -5.64 9.04 5.44
C CYS A 65 -5.36 7.87 4.49
N GLY A 66 -4.30 7.97 3.68
CA GLY A 66 -3.87 6.89 2.79
C GLY A 66 -3.40 5.65 3.56
N PHE A 67 -2.59 5.88 4.61
CA PHE A 67 -2.09 4.83 5.50
C PHE A 67 -3.24 4.13 6.23
N ASP A 68 -4.06 4.87 6.98
CA ASP A 68 -5.17 4.34 7.79
C ASP A 68 -6.24 3.64 6.93
N GLY A 69 -6.53 4.20 5.75
CA GLY A 69 -7.47 3.58 4.82
C GLY A 69 -7.01 2.19 4.38
N ARG A 70 -5.71 2.03 4.09
CA ARG A 70 -5.16 0.76 3.61
C ARG A 70 -4.95 -0.25 4.73
N THR A 71 -4.45 0.16 5.90
CA THR A 71 -4.29 -0.72 7.07
C THR A 71 -5.63 -1.30 7.54
N ARG A 72 -6.69 -0.47 7.59
CA ARG A 72 -8.05 -0.93 7.93
C ARG A 72 -8.65 -1.86 6.89
N SER A 73 -8.37 -1.64 5.60
CA SER A 73 -8.82 -2.54 4.52
C SER A 73 -8.15 -3.91 4.58
N ASN A 74 -6.86 -3.95 4.92
CA ASN A 74 -6.08 -5.18 5.05
C ASN A 74 -6.60 -6.06 6.20
N ASN A 75 -6.95 -5.46 7.34
CA ASN A 75 -7.49 -6.19 8.49
C ASN A 75 -8.90 -6.75 8.25
N ARG A 76 -9.69 -6.17 7.33
CA ARG A 76 -11.04 -6.65 6.99
C ARG A 76 -11.04 -7.83 6.02
N ASN A 77 -10.05 -7.90 5.11
CA ASN A 77 -9.92 -8.95 4.10
C ASN A 77 -8.45 -9.42 4.02
N PRO A 78 -8.00 -10.31 4.93
CA PRO A 78 -6.63 -10.85 4.87
C PRO A 78 -6.39 -11.72 3.62
N SER A 79 -7.44 -12.14 2.91
CA SER A 79 -7.37 -13.13 1.82
C SER A 79 -7.05 -12.56 0.42
N LEU A 80 -6.78 -11.26 0.26
CA LEU A 80 -6.66 -10.61 -1.06
C LEU A 80 -5.45 -9.67 -1.21
N THR A 81 -4.37 -9.89 -0.47
CA THR A 81 -3.12 -9.13 -0.66
C THR A 81 -2.06 -9.94 -1.41
N THR A 82 -2.41 -10.34 -2.63
CA THR A 82 -1.43 -10.42 -3.72
C THR A 82 -2.12 -9.92 -4.98
N SER A 83 -2.07 -8.60 -5.20
CA SER A 83 -2.27 -8.05 -6.53
C SER A 83 -1.50 -6.73 -6.62
N GLU A 84 -0.55 -6.78 -7.54
CA GLU A 84 0.53 -5.84 -7.80
C GLU A 84 0.06 -4.57 -8.51
N GLN A 85 0.90 -3.54 -8.51
CA GLN A 85 0.94 -2.55 -9.59
C GLN A 85 2.40 -2.30 -9.99
N PRO A 86 2.67 -2.03 -11.28
CA PRO A 86 3.73 -2.68 -12.02
C PRO A 86 5.01 -1.84 -12.04
N TYR A 87 6.13 -2.46 -11.67
CA TYR A 87 7.41 -2.18 -12.30
C TYR A 87 7.51 -3.14 -13.49
N GLU A 88 7.96 -2.66 -14.64
CA GLU A 88 8.06 -3.48 -15.85
C GLU A 88 8.94 -4.71 -15.60
N ARG A 89 8.34 -5.89 -15.73
CA ARG A 89 9.08 -7.13 -15.97
C ARG A 89 8.27 -8.01 -16.91
N SER A 90 8.67 -7.99 -18.17
CA SER A 90 8.26 -8.93 -19.20
C SER A 90 8.48 -10.37 -18.68
N GLY A 91 7.41 -11.15 -18.48
CA GLY A 91 7.51 -12.54 -18.02
C GLY A 91 6.22 -13.23 -17.54
N GLN A 92 5.15 -12.49 -17.21
CA GLN A 92 4.02 -13.06 -16.45
C GLN A 92 3.03 -13.96 -17.22
N HIS A 93 3.17 -14.17 -18.53
CA HIS A 93 2.18 -14.94 -19.32
C HIS A 93 2.38 -16.47 -19.25
N ARG A 94 3.42 -16.99 -18.60
CA ARG A 94 3.71 -18.45 -18.58
C ARG A 94 3.19 -19.21 -17.34
N PHE A 95 3.04 -18.54 -16.20
CA PHE A 95 2.76 -19.23 -14.92
C PHE A 95 1.28 -19.54 -14.67
N SER A 96 0.36 -18.73 -15.22
CA SER A 96 -1.09 -18.93 -15.01
C SER A 96 -1.63 -20.15 -15.75
N SER A 97 -1.00 -20.55 -16.85
CA SER A 97 -1.32 -21.74 -17.62
C SER A 97 -0.87 -23.03 -16.94
N ASP A 98 0.22 -22.98 -16.15
CA ASP A 98 0.75 -24.18 -15.49
C ASP A 98 -0.14 -24.62 -14.31
N VAL A 99 -0.71 -23.67 -13.57
CA VAL A 99 -1.60 -23.98 -12.43
C VAL A 99 -2.91 -24.62 -12.89
N SER A 100 -3.51 -24.13 -13.98
CA SER A 100 -4.74 -24.73 -14.53
C SER A 100 -4.47 -26.12 -15.10
N THR A 101 -3.32 -26.31 -15.76
CA THR A 101 -2.92 -27.62 -16.31
C THR A 101 -2.68 -28.64 -15.20
N LEU A 102 -1.99 -28.24 -14.11
CA LEU A 102 -1.76 -29.11 -12.95
C LEU A 102 -3.05 -29.48 -12.21
N GLN A 103 -4.00 -28.53 -12.07
CA GLN A 103 -5.30 -28.82 -11.47
C GLN A 103 -6.10 -29.82 -12.32
N GLN A 104 -6.03 -29.71 -13.65
CA GLN A 104 -6.68 -30.64 -14.55
C GLN A 104 -6.05 -32.05 -14.48
N GLN A 105 -4.72 -32.13 -14.38
CA GLN A 105 -4.01 -33.40 -14.24
C GLN A 105 -4.34 -34.12 -12.92
N LEU A 106 -4.47 -33.37 -11.82
CA LEU A 106 -4.88 -33.92 -10.52
C LEU A 106 -6.33 -34.42 -10.53
N GLN A 107 -7.22 -33.76 -11.26
CA GLN A 107 -8.60 -34.24 -11.42
C GLN A 107 -8.65 -35.53 -12.25
N TYR A 108 -7.82 -35.63 -13.29
CA TYR A 108 -7.73 -36.85 -14.10
C TYR A 108 -7.23 -38.04 -13.27
N LEU A 109 -6.16 -37.85 -12.49
CA LEU A 109 -5.62 -38.88 -11.59
C LEU A 109 -6.61 -39.30 -10.49
N ARG A 110 -7.47 -38.37 -10.05
CA ARG A 110 -8.53 -38.67 -9.07
C ARG A 110 -9.66 -39.50 -9.69
N PHE A 111 -9.89 -39.37 -10.99
CA PHE A 111 -10.89 -40.16 -11.72
C PHE A 111 -10.37 -41.56 -12.07
N GLU A 112 -9.05 -41.73 -12.27
CA GLU A 112 -8.44 -43.04 -12.51
C GLU A 112 -8.33 -43.92 -11.26
N TYR A 113 -8.51 -43.36 -10.06
CA TYR A 113 -8.57 -44.13 -8.82
C TYR A 113 -10.03 -44.49 -8.45
N GLU A 114 -10.69 -45.22 -9.34
CA GLU A 114 -11.83 -46.06 -8.93
C GLU A 114 -11.26 -47.32 -8.23
N PRO A 115 -11.63 -47.60 -6.97
CA PRO A 115 -11.13 -48.77 -6.25
C PRO A 115 -11.76 -50.03 -6.85
N THR A 116 -11.04 -50.68 -7.77
CA THR A 116 -11.28 -52.10 -8.05
C THR A 116 -10.79 -52.91 -6.87
N VAL A 117 -11.64 -53.08 -5.85
CA VAL A 117 -11.49 -54.13 -4.85
C VAL A 117 -12.80 -54.92 -4.80
N PRO A 118 -12.82 -56.21 -5.17
CA PRO A 118 -14.02 -57.04 -5.10
C PRO A 118 -14.43 -57.29 -3.64
N LEU A 119 -15.74 -57.38 -3.42
CA LEU A 119 -16.39 -57.85 -2.19
C LEU A 119 -15.94 -59.27 -1.79
#